data_AF-A0A329VGB9-F1
#
_entry.id   AF-A0A329VGB9-F1
#
_cell.length_a   1.000
_cell.length_b   1.000
_cell.length_c   1.000
_cell.angle_alpha   90.00
_cell.angle_beta   90.00
_cell.angle_gamma   90.00
#
_symmetry.space_group_name_H-M   'P 1'
#
loop_
_entity.id
_entity.type
_entity.pdbx_description
1 polymer ?
#
loop_
_entity_poly.entity_id
_entity_poly.type
_entity_poly.pdbx_seq_one_letter_code
_entity_poly.pdbx_strand_id
1 'polypeptide(L)' 'MKYLYTGPASGITLADGTEVLLWSGKTVDLPQQHDYVKTLIALRYLHPLSEQQKNILKKEKSEEVTDGR' A
#
# COMPACT_ATOMS: atom_id res chain seq x y z
N MET A 1 -5.95 -0.27 6.28
CA MET A 1 -6.67 0.12 5.03
C MET A 1 -5.69 -0.03 3.89
N LYS A 2 -6.12 -0.54 2.73
CA LYS A 2 -5.21 -0.68 1.59
C LYS A 2 -5.19 0.56 0.70
N TYR A 3 -3.97 0.96 0.35
CA TYR A 3 -3.71 2.09 -0.53
C TYR A 3 -2.75 1.73 -1.65
N LEU A 4 -2.86 2.42 -2.78
CA LEU A 4 -1.83 2.49 -3.80
C LEU A 4 -0.91 3.67 -3.50
N TYR A 5 0.39 3.41 -3.46
CA TYR A 5 1.41 4.44 -3.27
C TYR A 5 2.02 4.86 -4.62
N THR A 6 2.14 6.16 -4.86
CA THR A 6 2.63 6.74 -6.13
C THR A 6 3.75 7.77 -5.92
N GLY A 7 4.24 7.93 -4.68
CA GLY A 7 5.32 8.85 -4.33
C GLY A 7 6.73 8.28 -4.50
N PRO A 8 7.78 9.03 -4.11
CA PRO A 8 9.17 8.57 -4.10
C PRO A 8 9.39 7.41 -3.11
N ALA A 9 10.43 6.60 -3.28
CA ALA A 9 10.76 5.55 -2.31
C ALA A 9 10.88 6.15 -0.89
N SER A 10 10.18 5.59 0.08
CA SER A 10 10.07 6.15 1.44
C SER A 10 9.85 5.07 2.47
N GLY A 11 10.19 5.35 3.74
CA GLY A 11 9.90 4.48 4.88
C GLY A 11 9.01 5.21 5.90
N ILE A 12 8.10 4.47 6.54
CA ILE A 12 7.27 4.98 7.64
C ILE A 12 7.40 4.02 8.82
N THR A 13 7.64 4.56 10.00
CA THR A 13 7.56 3.81 11.26
C THR A 13 6.21 4.06 11.90
N LEU A 14 5.46 2.99 12.16
CA LEU A 14 4.16 3.03 12.81
C LEU A 14 4.31 3.16 14.33
N ALA A 15 3.21 3.49 15.01
CA ALA A 15 3.19 3.67 16.47
C ALA A 15 3.55 2.40 17.25
N ASP A 16 3.38 1.22 16.65
CA ASP A 16 3.77 -0.07 17.22
C ASP A 16 5.25 -0.43 16.95
N GLY A 17 6.00 0.47 16.30
CA GLY A 17 7.39 0.25 15.91
C GLY A 17 7.56 -0.47 14.57
N THR A 18 6.47 -0.86 13.90
CA THR A 18 6.55 -1.52 12.59
C THR A 18 7.06 -0.56 11.52
N GLU A 19 8.10 -0.97 10.78
CA GLU A 19 8.58 -0.23 9.61
C GLU A 19 7.90 -0.72 8.33
N VAL A 20 7.35 0.23 7.58
CA VAL A 20 6.70 -0.01 6.29
C VAL A 20 7.46 0.73 5.20
N LEU A 21 7.98 -0.01 4.22
CA LEU A 21 8.61 0.56 3.03
C LEU A 21 7.56 0.82 1.95
N LEU A 22 7.57 2.05 1.44
CA LEU A 22 6.69 2.55 0.40
C LEU A 22 7.45 2.61 -0.92
N TRP A 23 6.98 1.86 -1.90
CA TRP A 23 7.54 1.81 -3.25
C TRP A 23 6.49 2.25 -4.26
N SER A 24 6.88 3.10 -5.21
CA SER A 24 5.96 3.62 -6.23
C SER A 24 5.29 2.48 -7.00
N GLY A 25 3.99 2.60 -7.21
CA GLY A 25 3.15 1.59 -7.86
C GLY A 25 2.82 0.37 -7.00
N LYS A 26 3.33 0.26 -5.76
CA LYS A 26 2.98 -0.83 -4.85
C LYS A 26 1.81 -0.46 -3.95
N THR A 27 1.11 -1.50 -3.51
CA THR A 27 0.03 -1.35 -2.54
C THR A 27 0.51 -1.70 -1.14
N VAL A 28 0.00 -0.95 -0.18
CA VAL A 28 0.42 -1.02 1.23
C VAL A 28 -0.81 -1.00 2.12
N ASP A 29 -0.75 -1.68 3.26
CA ASP A 29 -1.76 -1.54 4.31
C ASP A 29 -1.27 -0.54 5.34
N LEU A 30 -2.02 0.54 5.54
CA LEU A 30 -1.68 1.60 6.46
C LEU A 30 -2.90 2.01 7.31
N PRO A 31 -2.66 2.48 8.56
CA PRO A 31 -3.72 3.02 9.41
C PRO A 31 -4.12 4.42 8.96
N GLN A 32 -5.39 4.61 8.58
CA GLN A 32 -5.92 5.89 8.12
C GLN A 32 -5.79 7.03 9.15
N GLN A 33 -5.82 6.69 10.44
CA GLN A 33 -5.79 7.68 11.52
C GLN A 33 -4.38 8.25 11.80
N HIS A 34 -3.33 7.65 11.24
CA HIS A 34 -1.94 8.09 11.44
C HIS A 34 -1.66 9.40 10.69
N ASP A 35 -1.06 10.39 11.34
CA ASP A 35 -0.92 11.73 10.76
C ASP A 35 -0.06 11.74 9.48
N TYR A 36 1.01 10.96 9.45
CA TYR A 36 1.81 10.82 8.22
C TYR A 36 1.00 10.24 7.04
N VAL A 37 0.09 9.30 7.31
CA VAL A 37 -0.78 8.71 6.28
C VAL A 37 -1.73 9.77 5.73
N LYS A 38 -2.30 10.63 6.59
CA LYS A 38 -3.14 11.76 6.17
C LYS A 38 -2.35 12.74 5.29
N THR A 39 -1.10 13.03 5.64
CA THR A 39 -0.20 13.86 4.83
C THR A 39 0.01 13.27 3.44
N LEU A 40 0.31 11.97 3.33
CA LEU A 40 0.51 11.32 2.03
C LEU A 40 -0.77 11.33 1.16
N ILE A 41 -1.94 11.23 1.77
CA ILE A 41 -3.23 11.37 1.08
C ILE A 41 -3.40 12.82 0.56
N ALA A 42 -3.12 13.82 1.40
CA ALA A 42 -3.22 15.22 1.03
C ALA A 42 -2.25 15.60 -0.10
N LEU A 43 -1.04 15.03 -0.09
CA LEU A 43 -0.03 15.15 -1.15
C LEU A 43 -0.36 14.36 -2.42
N ARG A 44 -1.45 13.59 -2.43
CA ARG A 44 -1.84 12.70 -3.54
C ARG A 44 -0.79 11.64 -3.87
N TYR A 45 0.02 11.24 -2.89
CA TYR A 45 0.92 10.08 -3.00
C TYR A 45 0.25 8.77 -2.54
N LEU A 46 -0.84 8.87 -1.79
CA LEU A 46 -1.57 7.73 -1.27
C LEU A 46 -3.01 7.74 -1.76
N HIS A 47 -3.41 6.69 -2.48
CA HIS A 47 -4.74 6.56 -3.07
C HIS A 47 -5.49 5.39 -2.41
N PRO A 48 -6.64 5.61 -1.75
CA PRO A 48 -7.42 4.53 -1.17
C PRO A 48 -7.92 3.61 -2.29
N LEU A 49 -7.68 2.31 -2.14
CA LEU A 49 -8.22 1.33 -3.08
C LEU A 49 -9.68 1.09 -2.75
N SER A 50 -10.53 1.15 -3.77
CA SER A 50 -11.92 0.70 -3.65
C SER A 50 -12.00 -0.82 -3.50
N GLU A 51 -13.10 -1.33 -2.94
CA GLU A 51 -13.30 -2.77 -2.71
C GLU A 51 -13.15 -3.60 -4.00
N GLN A 52 -13.56 -3.04 -5.15
CA GLN A 52 -13.39 -3.70 -6.46
C GLN A 52 -11.91 -3.84 -6.83
N GLN A 53 -11.09 -2.82 -6.58
CA GLN A 53 -9.64 -2.84 -6.85
C GLN A 53 -8.90 -3.80 -5.90
N LYS A 54 -9.36 -3.93 -4.65
CA LYS A 54 -8.80 -4.88 -3.68
C LYS A 54 -9.00 -6.33 -4.14
N ASN A 55 -10.12 -6.64 -4.79
CA ASN A 55 -10.41 -7.99 -5.29
C ASN A 55 -9.58 -8.37 -6.51
N ILE A 56 -9.34 -7.43 -7.43
CA ILE A 56 -8.51 -7.65 -8.63
C ILE A 56 -7.07 -7.93 -8.20
N LEU A 57 -6.53 -7.13 -7.29
CA LEU A 57 -5.16 -7.26 -6.82
C LEU A 57 -4.91 -8.52 -5.97
N LYS A 58 -5.95 -9.02 -5.27
CA LYS A 58 -5.88 -10.32 -4.58
C LYS A 58 -5.77 -11.48 -5.56
N LYS A 59 -6.32 -11.35 -6.78
CA LYS A 59 -6.35 -12.40 -7.79
C LYS A 59 -4.99 -12.55 -8.50
N GLU A 60 -4.35 -11.44 -8.84
CA GLU A 60 -3.03 -11.43 -9.50
C GLU A 60 -1.91 -11.97 -8.59
N LYS A 61 -1.95 -11.72 -7.28
CA LYS A 61 -0.92 -12.22 -6.35
C LYS A 61 -1.01 -13.73 -6.09
N SER A 62 -2.11 -14.38 -6.47
CA SER A 62 -2.30 -15.83 -6.35
C SER A 62 -1.93 -16.62 -7.63
N GLU A 63 -1.63 -15.96 -8.75
CA GLU A 63 -1.29 -16.63 -10.01
C GLU A 63 0.23 -16.68 -10.30
N GLU A 64 1.08 -16.00 -9.51
CA GLU A 64 2.56 -16.01 -9.67
C GLU A 64 3.27 -17.11 -8.84
N VAL A 65 2.57 -18.17 -8.41
CA VAL A 65 3.17 -19.32 -7.70
C VAL A 65 2.70 -20.64 -8.26
N THR A 66 2.69 -20.83 -9.59
CA THR A 66 2.67 -22.16 -10.22
C THR A 66 3.26 -22.11 -11.63
N ASP A 67 4.58 -22.02 -11.78
CA ASP A 67 5.30 -22.76 -12.83
C ASP A 67 6.79 -22.79 -12.47
N GLY A 68 7.25 -23.95 -12.01
CA GLY A 68 8.61 -24.16 -11.52
C GLY A 68 8.86 -25.65 -11.41
N ARG A 69 8.92 -26.24 -12.61
CA ARG A 69 9.12 -27.65 -12.96
C ARG A 69 10.22 -28.38 -12.19
#